data_AF-A0A2A9EQC8-F1
#
_entry.id   AF-A0A2A9EQC8-F1
#
_cell.length_a   1.000
_cell.length_b   1.000
_cell.length_c   1.000
_cell.angle_alpha   90.00
_cell.angle_beta   90.00
_cell.angle_gamma   90.00
#
_symmetry.space_group_name_H-M   'P 1'
#
loop_
_entity.id
_entity.type
_entity.pdbx_description
1 polymer ?
#
loop_
_entity_poly.entity_id
_entity_poly.type
_entity_poly.pdbx_seq_one_letter_code
_entity_poly.pdbx_strand_id
1 'polypeptide(L)'
;MSTDQVIIAGGGIGGLGAALMLARKGVRVTVLERAPEFAEVGAGLQLAPNITRMLDEVGVLEKILPLSVQPKRLVFMNAVTGEKLTHLDLLDARERYGAPYIVLHRSDLLDALRDAAEAEPNVVLRTNHEVTEVEDAGEHVVVRCANGSELTGQLLVGADGLHSVVRREIVEDEPVPSGYVAYRGAVPVEDVDRRMDMDDVVVWMGPGLHLVQYPVRAGKLYNQVAVFRSQEFLEGKEDWGTPEELDRTYSGMCEAVRVAIPSLGRIKRWPMADREPLDTWTKGRVTLLGDAAHAMLQYLAQGAGQSLLDGSAISTALSGLGEGEWVSDDVDRALAAYESERVAAAGHVQSTARVWGDIWHVDSHVPMILRDEAFRRRDVYDYHLVDWLYGPVRDGADDAPPAGPAGDHVPAEPTSAAPAHA
;
A
#
# COMPACT_ATOMS: atom_id res chain seq x y z
N MET A 1 -25.83 7.05 -28.46
CA MET A 1 -24.64 6.21 -28.21
C MET A 1 -24.81 5.62 -26.83
N SER A 2 -24.43 4.36 -26.60
CA SER A 2 -24.48 3.83 -25.23
C SER A 2 -23.34 4.48 -24.44
N THR A 3 -23.68 5.41 -23.56
CA THR A 3 -22.73 6.04 -22.64
C THR A 3 -22.42 5.05 -21.52
N ASP A 4 -21.16 4.72 -21.32
CA ASP A 4 -20.73 3.97 -20.14
C ASP A 4 -20.94 4.84 -18.88
N GLN A 5 -21.22 4.24 -17.73
CA GLN A 5 -21.36 5.06 -16.52
C GLN A 5 -19.97 5.47 -16.02
N VAL A 6 -19.06 4.50 -15.91
CA VAL A 6 -17.68 4.74 -15.48
C VAL A 6 -16.69 4.16 -16.48
N ILE A 7 -15.74 4.99 -16.90
CA ILE A 7 -14.53 4.54 -17.60
C ILE A 7 -13.40 4.53 -16.56
N ILE A 8 -12.63 3.45 -16.50
CA ILE A 8 -11.45 3.32 -15.65
C ILE A 8 -10.21 3.26 -16.55
N ALA A 9 -9.31 4.21 -16.43
CA ALA A 9 -8.03 4.22 -17.12
C ALA A 9 -6.98 3.47 -16.27
N GLY A 10 -6.65 2.23 -16.61
CA GLY A 10 -5.66 1.40 -15.93
C GLY A 10 -6.23 0.06 -15.45
N GLY A 11 -5.63 -1.04 -15.90
CA GLY A 11 -6.00 -2.43 -15.60
C GLY A 11 -5.22 -3.09 -14.48
N GLY A 12 -4.61 -2.31 -13.58
CA GLY A 12 -3.90 -2.83 -12.41
C GLY A 12 -4.84 -3.30 -11.29
N ILE A 13 -4.26 -3.70 -10.15
CA ILE A 13 -5.01 -4.15 -8.96
C ILE A 13 -6.10 -3.15 -8.55
N GLY A 14 -5.78 -1.86 -8.51
CA GLY A 14 -6.73 -0.80 -8.16
C GLY A 14 -7.89 -0.69 -9.15
N GLY A 15 -7.59 -0.61 -10.45
CA GLY A 15 -8.60 -0.46 -11.49
C GLY A 15 -9.53 -1.67 -11.62
N LEU A 16 -8.98 -2.89 -11.58
CA LEU A 16 -9.79 -4.12 -11.60
C LEU A 16 -10.60 -4.29 -10.32
N GLY A 17 -10.03 -3.95 -9.16
CA GLY A 17 -10.75 -3.95 -7.89
C GLY A 17 -11.93 -2.98 -7.88
N ALA A 18 -11.70 -1.73 -8.33
CA ALA A 18 -12.76 -0.74 -8.46
C ALA A 18 -13.84 -1.19 -9.46
N ALA A 19 -13.45 -1.75 -10.61
CA ALA A 19 -14.39 -2.28 -11.60
C ALA A 19 -15.31 -3.34 -11.02
N LEU A 20 -14.75 -4.35 -10.32
CA LEU A 20 -15.51 -5.40 -9.66
C LEU A 20 -16.51 -4.83 -8.63
N MET A 21 -16.05 -3.90 -7.79
CA MET A 21 -16.87 -3.35 -6.71
C MET A 21 -18.00 -2.47 -7.24
N LEU A 22 -17.70 -1.61 -8.22
CA LEU A 22 -18.69 -0.79 -8.93
C LEU A 22 -19.73 -1.66 -9.65
N ALA A 23 -19.28 -2.69 -10.36
CA ALA A 23 -20.14 -3.61 -11.08
C ALA A 23 -21.15 -4.31 -10.17
N ARG A 24 -20.71 -4.75 -8.98
CA ARG A 24 -21.60 -5.35 -7.99
C ARG A 24 -22.58 -4.39 -7.33
N LYS A 25 -22.39 -3.08 -7.51
CA LYS A 25 -23.37 -2.04 -7.18
C LYS A 25 -24.27 -1.67 -8.36
N GLY A 26 -24.21 -2.43 -9.46
CA GLY A 26 -25.03 -2.22 -10.67
C GLY A 26 -24.44 -1.20 -11.66
N VAL A 27 -23.26 -0.64 -11.39
CA VAL A 27 -22.65 0.39 -12.26
C VAL A 27 -22.02 -0.27 -13.49
N ARG A 28 -22.31 0.26 -14.69
CA ARG A 28 -21.64 -0.18 -15.93
C ARG A 28 -20.24 0.40 -16.04
N VAL A 29 -19.24 -0.47 -16.13
CA VAL A 29 -17.82 -0.10 -16.10
C VAL A 29 -17.09 -0.59 -17.34
N THR A 30 -16.30 0.29 -17.96
CA THR A 30 -15.30 -0.09 -18.97
C THR A 30 -13.90 0.19 -18.44
N VAL A 31 -13.04 -0.85 -18.40
CA VAL A 31 -11.63 -0.74 -17.99
C VAL A 31 -10.75 -0.71 -19.23
N LEU A 32 -9.88 0.29 -19.32
CA LEU A 32 -8.92 0.50 -20.41
C LEU A 32 -7.50 0.20 -19.90
N GLU A 33 -6.86 -0.84 -20.45
CA GLU A 33 -5.49 -1.22 -20.15
C GLU A 33 -4.59 -0.98 -21.35
N ARG A 34 -3.44 -0.34 -21.11
CA ARG A 34 -2.45 -0.02 -22.16
C ARG A 34 -1.77 -1.27 -22.71
N ALA A 35 -1.48 -2.23 -21.83
CA ALA A 35 -0.78 -3.46 -22.17
C ALA A 35 -1.66 -4.37 -23.07
N PRO A 36 -1.03 -5.25 -23.87
CA PRO A 36 -1.76 -6.21 -24.70
C PRO A 36 -2.49 -7.28 -23.88
N GLU A 37 -2.04 -7.50 -22.64
CA GLU A 37 -2.61 -8.45 -21.69
C GLU A 37 -2.60 -7.85 -20.29
N PHE A 38 -3.56 -8.28 -19.45
CA PHE A 38 -3.57 -7.96 -18.03
C PHE A 38 -2.52 -8.82 -17.33
N ALA A 39 -1.32 -8.27 -17.16
CA ALA A 39 -0.21 -8.94 -16.52
C ALA A 39 0.51 -8.01 -15.53
N GLU A 40 1.11 -8.60 -14.51
CA GLU A 40 1.92 -7.92 -13.52
C GLU A 40 3.30 -8.57 -13.42
N VAL A 41 4.33 -7.76 -13.18
CA VAL A 41 5.70 -8.28 -13.11
C VAL A 41 5.91 -8.96 -11.74
N GLY A 42 6.21 -10.26 -11.81
CA GLY A 42 6.17 -11.24 -10.72
C GLY A 42 7.01 -10.92 -9.48
N ALA A 43 6.36 -10.32 -8.49
CA ALA A 43 6.90 -10.12 -7.17
C ALA A 43 5.89 -10.53 -6.11
N GLY A 44 6.39 -10.90 -4.94
CA GLY A 44 5.56 -11.09 -3.77
C GLY A 44 4.88 -9.78 -3.36
N LEU A 45 3.66 -9.89 -2.87
CA LEU A 45 2.86 -8.82 -2.27
C LEU A 45 2.45 -9.24 -0.87
N GLN A 46 2.29 -8.26 0.02
CA GLN A 46 1.76 -8.46 1.36
C GLN A 46 0.42 -7.75 1.48
N LEU A 47 -0.55 -8.38 2.12
CA LEU A 47 -1.89 -7.85 2.34
C LEU A 47 -2.24 -7.98 3.82
N ALA A 48 -2.40 -6.83 4.46
CA ALA A 48 -2.75 -6.73 5.87
C ALA A 48 -4.26 -6.91 6.12
N PRO A 49 -4.69 -7.10 7.39
CA PRO A 49 -6.08 -7.36 7.76
C PRO A 49 -7.10 -6.34 7.24
N ASN A 50 -6.73 -5.06 7.17
CA ASN A 50 -7.59 -4.02 6.59
C ASN A 50 -7.94 -4.29 5.12
N ILE A 51 -7.03 -4.91 4.38
CA ILE A 51 -7.21 -5.22 2.96
C ILE A 51 -7.87 -6.57 2.77
N THR A 52 -7.45 -7.59 3.52
CA THR A 52 -8.02 -8.94 3.38
C THR A 52 -9.47 -8.99 3.82
N ARG A 53 -9.88 -8.21 4.83
CA ARG A 53 -11.29 -8.03 5.22
C ARG A 53 -12.13 -7.50 4.06
N MET A 54 -11.69 -6.44 3.40
CA MET A 54 -12.40 -5.89 2.23
C MET A 54 -12.41 -6.91 1.07
N LEU A 55 -11.31 -7.63 0.83
CA LEU A 55 -11.29 -8.69 -0.19
C LEU A 55 -12.25 -9.85 0.11
N ASP A 56 -12.55 -10.10 1.38
CA ASP A 56 -13.55 -11.07 1.82
C ASP A 56 -14.96 -10.57 1.51
N GLU A 57 -15.27 -9.31 1.81
CA GLU A 57 -16.55 -8.66 1.49
C GLU A 57 -16.85 -8.69 -0.02
N VAL A 58 -15.81 -8.63 -0.85
CA VAL A 58 -15.93 -8.73 -2.31
C VAL A 58 -15.65 -10.15 -2.83
N GLY A 59 -15.63 -11.17 -1.99
CA GLY A 59 -15.58 -12.59 -2.40
C GLY A 59 -14.34 -12.97 -3.22
N VAL A 60 -13.24 -12.22 -3.09
CA VAL A 60 -11.96 -12.49 -3.76
C VAL A 60 -11.02 -13.23 -2.80
N LEU A 61 -11.11 -12.98 -1.49
CA LEU A 61 -10.23 -13.58 -0.49
C LEU A 61 -10.23 -15.12 -0.58
N GLU A 62 -11.39 -15.75 -0.68
CA GLU A 62 -11.51 -17.21 -0.78
C GLU A 62 -10.74 -17.80 -1.98
N LYS A 63 -10.68 -17.07 -3.10
CA LYS A 63 -9.97 -17.52 -4.32
C LYS A 63 -8.45 -17.43 -4.17
N ILE A 64 -7.94 -16.43 -3.44
CA ILE A 64 -6.50 -16.19 -3.30
C ILE A 64 -5.90 -16.89 -2.08
N LEU A 65 -6.69 -17.23 -1.05
CA LEU A 65 -6.21 -17.90 0.15
C LEU A 65 -5.42 -19.19 -0.15
N PRO A 66 -5.88 -20.11 -1.03
CA PRO A 66 -5.12 -21.32 -1.40
C PRO A 66 -3.79 -21.06 -2.11
N LEU A 67 -3.62 -19.86 -2.70
CA LEU A 67 -2.41 -19.45 -3.41
C LEU A 67 -1.44 -18.66 -2.50
N SER A 68 -1.96 -18.19 -1.37
CA SER A 68 -1.24 -17.38 -0.39
C SER A 68 -0.51 -18.21 0.68
N VAL A 69 0.30 -17.54 1.48
CA VAL A 69 0.80 -18.01 2.77
C VAL A 69 0.29 -17.07 3.85
N GLN A 70 -0.07 -17.61 5.01
CA GLN A 70 -0.41 -16.86 6.22
C GLN A 70 0.80 -16.90 7.16
N PRO A 71 1.64 -15.85 7.18
CA PRO A 71 2.81 -15.85 8.04
C PRO A 71 2.37 -15.76 9.51
N LYS A 72 3.15 -16.38 10.40
CA LYS A 72 2.91 -16.31 11.85
C LYS A 72 3.33 -14.96 12.41
N ARG A 73 4.42 -14.38 11.90
CA ARG A 73 4.99 -13.13 12.40
C ARG A 73 5.53 -12.25 11.29
N LEU A 74 5.54 -10.95 11.56
CA LEU A 74 6.37 -9.96 10.85
C LEU A 74 7.58 -9.64 11.73
N VAL A 75 8.74 -10.16 11.37
CA VAL A 75 9.97 -10.14 12.18
C VAL A 75 10.92 -9.07 11.68
N PHE A 76 11.42 -8.24 12.61
CA PHE A 76 12.43 -7.23 12.32
C PHE A 76 13.78 -7.67 12.88
N MET A 77 14.79 -7.69 12.00
CA MET A 77 16.14 -8.15 12.27
C MET A 77 17.15 -7.03 12.03
N ASN A 78 18.26 -7.01 12.75
CA ASN A 78 19.40 -6.17 12.44
C ASN A 78 20.24 -6.82 11.33
N ALA A 79 20.38 -6.14 10.18
CA ALA A 79 21.09 -6.65 9.00
C ALA A 79 22.61 -6.75 9.19
N VAL A 80 23.19 -6.02 10.16
CA VAL A 80 24.63 -6.04 10.45
C VAL A 80 24.97 -7.18 11.40
N THR A 81 24.25 -7.28 12.52
CA THR A 81 24.58 -8.24 13.60
C THR A 81 23.88 -9.59 13.44
N GLY A 82 22.77 -9.64 12.70
CA GLY A 82 21.92 -10.82 12.62
C GLY A 82 20.94 -10.97 13.79
N GLU A 83 20.91 -10.02 14.71
CA GLU A 83 20.05 -10.07 15.92
C GLU A 83 18.58 -9.84 15.58
N LYS A 84 17.68 -10.59 16.23
CA LYS A 84 16.24 -10.32 16.20
C LYS A 84 15.92 -9.13 17.11
N LEU A 85 15.30 -8.09 16.57
CA LEU A 85 14.94 -6.89 17.31
C LEU A 85 13.53 -6.98 17.89
N THR A 86 12.52 -7.26 17.05
CA THR A 86 11.13 -7.40 17.49
C THR A 86 10.32 -8.21 16.48
N HIS A 87 9.05 -8.45 16.77
CA HIS A 87 8.10 -8.96 15.79
C HIS A 87 6.66 -8.55 16.11
N LEU A 88 5.83 -8.45 15.08
CA LEU A 88 4.38 -8.43 15.23
C LEU A 88 3.85 -9.86 15.18
N ASP A 89 3.00 -10.25 16.13
CA ASP A 89 2.31 -11.54 16.10
C ASP A 89 1.10 -11.43 15.16
N LEU A 90 1.14 -12.16 14.04
CA LEU A 90 0.10 -12.07 13.01
C LEU A 90 -1.08 -13.01 13.28
N LEU A 91 -0.91 -13.99 14.19
CA LEU A 91 -2.00 -14.84 14.64
C LEU A 91 -2.91 -14.06 15.59
N ASP A 92 -2.31 -13.33 16.54
CA ASP A 92 -3.05 -12.45 17.44
C ASP A 92 -3.62 -11.22 16.71
N ALA A 93 -2.89 -10.65 15.74
CA ALA A 93 -3.43 -9.62 14.85
C ALA A 93 -4.70 -10.11 14.10
N ARG A 94 -4.75 -11.37 13.67
CA ARG A 94 -5.94 -11.94 13.03
C ARG A 94 -7.14 -11.95 13.98
N GLU A 95 -6.94 -12.29 15.25
CA GLU A 95 -8.02 -12.27 16.25
C GLU A 95 -8.49 -10.85 16.54
N ARG A 96 -7.55 -9.89 16.65
CA ARG A 96 -7.81 -8.48 16.90
C ARG A 96 -8.56 -7.80 15.76
N TYR A 97 -8.08 -7.96 14.53
CA TYR A 97 -8.60 -7.27 13.35
C TYR A 97 -9.64 -8.11 12.57
N GLY A 98 -9.86 -9.37 12.93
CA GLY A 98 -10.89 -10.21 12.31
C GLY A 98 -10.57 -10.71 10.89
N ALA A 99 -9.36 -10.48 10.38
CA ALA A 99 -8.93 -10.94 9.05
C ALA A 99 -7.42 -11.26 9.05
N PRO A 100 -6.95 -12.20 8.21
CA PRO A 100 -5.55 -12.63 8.23
C PRO A 100 -4.62 -11.62 7.55
N TYR A 101 -3.37 -11.58 7.99
CA TYR A 101 -2.27 -11.07 7.17
C TYR A 101 -1.84 -12.17 6.20
N ILE A 102 -1.77 -11.87 4.90
CA ILE A 102 -1.35 -12.84 3.89
C ILE A 102 -0.24 -12.31 3.01
N VAL A 103 0.58 -13.21 2.50
CA VAL A 103 1.55 -12.94 1.44
C VAL A 103 1.30 -13.85 0.25
N LEU A 104 1.39 -13.30 -0.96
CA LEU A 104 1.05 -14.01 -2.19
C LEU A 104 1.83 -13.43 -3.37
N HIS A 105 1.77 -14.11 -4.52
CA HIS A 105 2.34 -13.56 -5.73
C HIS A 105 1.39 -12.51 -6.33
N ARG A 106 1.92 -11.36 -6.74
CA ARG A 106 1.12 -10.23 -7.24
C ARG A 106 0.22 -10.60 -8.43
N SER A 107 0.71 -11.45 -9.35
CA SER A 107 -0.11 -11.91 -10.48
C SER A 107 -1.34 -12.70 -10.02
N ASP A 108 -1.22 -13.49 -8.95
CA ASP A 108 -2.32 -14.36 -8.50
C ASP A 108 -3.50 -13.50 -7.97
N LEU A 109 -3.21 -12.35 -7.34
CA LEU A 109 -4.23 -11.37 -6.96
C LEU A 109 -4.85 -10.69 -8.18
N LEU A 110 -4.01 -10.25 -9.13
CA LEU A 110 -4.48 -9.61 -10.36
C LEU A 110 -5.40 -10.53 -11.15
N ASP A 111 -4.99 -11.79 -11.33
CA ASP A 111 -5.75 -12.83 -12.01
C ASP A 111 -7.11 -13.05 -11.32
N ALA A 112 -7.12 -13.20 -9.99
CA ALA A 112 -8.36 -13.38 -9.25
C ALA A 112 -9.31 -12.18 -9.36
N LEU A 113 -8.79 -10.95 -9.38
CA LEU A 113 -9.58 -9.73 -9.58
C LEU A 113 -10.09 -9.62 -11.01
N ARG A 114 -9.25 -9.89 -12.01
CA ARG A 114 -9.62 -9.89 -13.43
C ARG A 114 -10.73 -10.91 -13.68
N ASP A 115 -10.53 -12.15 -13.27
CA ASP A 115 -11.50 -13.24 -13.48
C ASP A 115 -12.82 -12.96 -12.75
N ALA A 116 -12.77 -12.30 -11.59
CA ALA A 116 -13.97 -11.87 -10.88
C ALA A 116 -14.69 -10.72 -11.60
N ALA A 117 -13.95 -9.71 -12.09
CA ALA A 117 -14.52 -8.57 -12.80
C ALA A 117 -15.10 -8.99 -14.15
N GLU A 118 -14.42 -9.84 -14.91
CA GLU A 118 -14.88 -10.35 -16.21
C GLU A 118 -16.16 -11.21 -16.09
N ALA A 119 -16.40 -11.83 -14.93
CA ALA A 119 -17.61 -12.58 -14.67
C ALA A 119 -18.84 -11.69 -14.43
N GLU A 120 -18.66 -10.39 -14.16
CA GLU A 120 -19.77 -9.46 -13.95
C GLU A 120 -20.32 -8.96 -15.31
N PRO A 121 -21.64 -9.02 -15.55
CA PRO A 121 -22.23 -8.76 -16.88
C PRO A 121 -22.14 -7.29 -17.33
N ASN A 122 -21.82 -6.39 -16.40
CA ASN A 122 -21.73 -4.94 -16.59
C ASN A 122 -20.28 -4.43 -16.60
N VAL A 123 -19.28 -5.32 -16.68
CA VAL A 123 -17.88 -4.98 -16.87
C VAL A 123 -17.43 -5.27 -18.29
N VAL A 124 -16.72 -4.32 -18.89
CA VAL A 124 -16.03 -4.50 -20.18
C VAL A 124 -14.55 -4.23 -20.00
N LEU A 125 -13.72 -5.25 -20.24
CA LEU A 125 -12.26 -5.12 -20.19
C LEU A 125 -11.69 -4.91 -21.61
N ARG A 126 -10.84 -3.89 -21.79
CA ARG A 126 -10.21 -3.54 -23.07
C ARG A 126 -8.70 -3.41 -22.91
N THR A 127 -7.94 -4.30 -23.54
CA THR A 127 -6.47 -4.20 -23.65
C THR A 127 -6.05 -3.39 -24.87
N ASN A 128 -4.79 -2.98 -24.97
CA ASN A 128 -4.28 -2.09 -26.04
C ASN A 128 -5.04 -0.75 -26.13
N HIS A 129 -5.55 -0.25 -25.01
CA HIS A 129 -6.26 1.03 -24.89
C HIS A 129 -5.49 1.94 -23.92
N GLU A 130 -4.35 2.46 -24.39
CA GLU A 130 -3.60 3.48 -23.65
C GLU A 130 -4.32 4.82 -23.76
N VAL A 131 -4.82 5.34 -22.64
CA VAL A 131 -5.44 6.68 -22.58
C VAL A 131 -4.38 7.74 -22.79
N THR A 132 -4.60 8.63 -23.76
CA THR A 132 -3.67 9.71 -24.14
C THR A 132 -4.24 11.10 -23.94
N GLU A 133 -5.56 11.24 -23.95
CA GLU A 133 -6.24 12.52 -23.81
C GLU A 133 -7.60 12.33 -23.14
N VAL A 134 -7.97 13.30 -22.31
CA VAL A 134 -9.22 13.35 -21.55
C VAL A 134 -9.84 14.72 -21.79
N GLU A 135 -11.14 14.72 -22.09
CA GLU A 135 -11.93 15.93 -22.24
C GLU A 135 -13.16 15.83 -21.32
N ASP A 136 -13.25 16.75 -20.36
CA ASP A 136 -14.44 16.89 -19.51
C ASP A 136 -15.43 17.86 -20.17
N ALA A 137 -16.57 17.34 -20.62
CA ALA A 137 -17.65 18.09 -21.25
C ALA A 137 -18.75 18.48 -20.24
N GLY A 138 -18.51 18.34 -18.94
CA GLY A 138 -19.41 18.70 -17.84
C GLY A 138 -20.42 17.60 -17.51
N GLU A 139 -21.25 17.20 -18.47
CA GLU A 139 -22.22 16.10 -18.26
C GLU A 139 -21.61 14.71 -18.50
N HIS A 140 -20.52 14.64 -19.27
CA HIS A 140 -19.81 13.42 -19.62
C HIS A 140 -18.33 13.69 -19.86
N VAL A 141 -17.54 12.63 -19.91
CA VAL A 141 -16.13 12.63 -20.31
C VAL A 141 -15.96 11.98 -21.66
N VAL A 142 -15.02 12.50 -22.46
CA VAL A 142 -14.54 11.86 -23.69
C VAL A 142 -13.09 11.44 -23.46
N VAL A 143 -12.82 10.16 -23.68
CA VAL A 143 -11.51 9.53 -23.46
C VAL A 143 -10.97 9.05 -24.79
N ARG A 144 -9.77 9.50 -25.16
CA ARG A 144 -9.10 9.12 -26.42
C ARG A 144 -7.90 8.23 -26.13
N CYS A 145 -7.78 7.17 -26.91
CA CYS A 145 -6.74 6.17 -26.77
C CYS A 145 -5.71 6.25 -27.90
N ALA A 146 -4.48 5.80 -27.63
CA ALA A 146 -3.38 5.76 -28.60
C ALA A 146 -3.69 4.94 -29.87
N ASN A 147 -4.61 3.98 -29.78
CA ASN A 147 -5.07 3.17 -30.91
C ASN A 147 -6.11 3.89 -31.80
N GLY A 148 -6.45 5.15 -31.49
CA GLY A 148 -7.43 5.96 -32.20
C GLY A 148 -8.88 5.77 -31.76
N SER A 149 -9.15 4.93 -30.75
CA SER A 149 -10.50 4.78 -30.21
C SER A 149 -10.88 5.97 -29.34
N GLU A 150 -12.18 6.28 -29.35
CA GLU A 150 -12.80 7.31 -28.53
C GLU A 150 -13.96 6.67 -27.77
N LEU A 151 -14.02 6.92 -26.45
CA LEU A 151 -15.06 6.42 -25.57
C LEU A 151 -15.71 7.59 -24.82
N THR A 152 -17.00 7.46 -24.55
CA THR A 152 -17.77 8.44 -23.78
C THR A 152 -18.35 7.79 -22.54
N GLY A 153 -18.11 8.40 -21.39
CA GLY A 153 -18.61 7.94 -20.09
C GLY A 153 -19.20 9.08 -19.26
N GLN A 154 -19.96 8.78 -18.22
CA GLN A 154 -20.44 9.82 -17.29
C GLN A 154 -19.35 10.26 -16.29
N LEU A 155 -18.40 9.37 -16.01
CA LEU A 155 -17.26 9.59 -15.11
C LEU A 155 -16.00 8.89 -15.64
N LEU A 156 -14.83 9.53 -15.49
CA LEU A 156 -13.52 8.91 -15.66
C LEU A 156 -12.85 8.72 -14.28
N VAL A 157 -12.33 7.53 -14.06
CA VAL A 157 -11.47 7.20 -12.91
C VAL A 157 -10.06 6.90 -13.41
N GLY A 158 -9.09 7.73 -13.03
CA GLY A 158 -7.67 7.51 -13.29
C GLY A 158 -7.08 6.50 -12.33
N ALA A 159 -6.70 5.34 -12.84
CA ALA A 159 -6.04 4.24 -12.12
C ALA A 159 -4.76 3.79 -12.85
N ASP A 160 -4.13 4.71 -13.59
CA ASP A 160 -3.05 4.49 -14.57
C ASP A 160 -1.63 4.62 -13.99
N GLY A 161 -1.53 4.63 -12.66
CA GLY A 161 -0.29 4.43 -11.91
C GLY A 161 0.51 5.71 -11.63
N LEU A 162 1.74 5.53 -11.15
CA LEU A 162 2.65 6.63 -10.76
C LEU A 162 2.85 7.70 -11.87
N HIS A 163 2.86 7.25 -13.13
CA HIS A 163 3.03 8.10 -14.32
C HIS A 163 1.69 8.44 -14.98
N SER A 164 0.65 8.59 -14.16
CA SER A 164 -0.73 8.85 -14.61
C SER A 164 -0.80 10.05 -15.57
N VAL A 165 -1.44 9.81 -16.72
CA VAL A 165 -1.85 10.84 -17.68
C VAL A 165 -3.11 11.53 -17.16
N VAL A 166 -4.04 10.78 -16.56
CA VAL A 166 -5.30 11.33 -16.02
C VAL A 166 -5.05 12.31 -14.88
N ARG A 167 -4.02 12.09 -14.05
CA ARG A 167 -3.61 12.99 -12.96
C ARG A 167 -3.36 14.42 -13.44
N ARG A 168 -2.89 14.60 -14.67
CA ARG A 168 -2.58 15.92 -15.24
C ARG A 168 -3.80 16.82 -15.41
N GLU A 169 -5.00 16.23 -15.44
CA GLU A 169 -6.24 17.01 -15.44
C GLU A 169 -6.46 17.75 -14.12
N ILE A 170 -5.89 17.25 -13.03
CA ILE A 170 -6.08 17.75 -11.66
C ILE A 170 -4.88 18.57 -11.19
N VAL A 171 -3.65 18.09 -11.44
CA VAL A 171 -2.42 18.73 -10.95
C VAL A 171 -1.25 18.53 -11.91
N GLU A 172 -0.41 19.56 -12.05
CA GLU A 172 0.89 19.47 -12.73
C GLU A 172 2.00 19.23 -11.70
N ASP A 173 2.36 17.97 -11.49
CA ASP A 173 3.47 17.55 -10.61
C ASP A 173 4.24 16.35 -11.20
N GLU A 174 5.46 16.13 -10.72
CA GLU A 174 6.33 15.03 -11.13
C GLU A 174 6.58 14.05 -9.98
N PRO A 175 6.82 12.74 -10.26
CA PRO A 175 7.26 11.80 -9.23
C PRO A 175 8.50 12.30 -8.50
N VAL A 176 8.54 12.11 -7.19
CA VAL A 176 9.67 12.48 -6.33
C VAL A 176 10.55 11.24 -6.13
N PRO A 177 11.76 11.18 -6.71
CA PRO A 177 12.66 10.06 -6.50
C PRO A 177 13.15 10.04 -5.05
N SER A 178 13.09 8.89 -4.38
CA SER A 178 13.55 8.76 -3.00
C SER A 178 15.07 8.59 -2.86
N GLY A 179 15.77 8.35 -3.97
CA GLY A 179 17.18 7.95 -3.99
C GLY A 179 17.44 6.51 -3.55
N TYR A 180 16.38 5.73 -3.31
CA TYR A 180 16.48 4.29 -3.07
C TYR A 180 16.15 3.51 -4.33
N VAL A 181 16.74 2.32 -4.44
CA VAL A 181 16.47 1.37 -5.51
C VAL A 181 16.09 0.02 -4.91
N ALA A 182 15.11 -0.65 -5.53
CA ALA A 182 14.71 -2.01 -5.18
C ALA A 182 15.19 -3.01 -6.23
N TYR A 183 15.67 -4.16 -5.75
CA TYR A 183 15.92 -5.38 -6.50
C TYR A 183 15.02 -6.48 -5.99
N ARG A 184 14.52 -7.32 -6.90
CA ARG A 184 13.56 -8.39 -6.58
C ARG A 184 14.06 -9.73 -7.10
N GLY A 185 13.77 -10.78 -6.35
CA GLY A 185 14.06 -12.15 -6.75
C GLY A 185 13.11 -13.12 -6.05
N ALA A 186 12.83 -14.24 -6.71
CA ALA A 186 12.12 -15.35 -6.11
C ALA A 186 12.88 -16.63 -6.44
N VAL A 187 13.18 -17.44 -5.42
CA VAL A 187 13.87 -18.73 -5.57
C VAL A 187 12.98 -19.86 -5.08
N PRO A 188 13.13 -21.09 -5.60
CA PRO A 188 12.50 -22.26 -5.00
C PRO A 188 12.85 -22.37 -3.51
N VAL A 189 11.87 -22.68 -2.67
CA VAL A 189 12.06 -22.75 -1.21
C VAL A 189 13.08 -23.83 -0.82
N GLU A 190 13.19 -24.89 -1.61
CA GLU A 190 14.18 -25.95 -1.47
C GLU A 190 15.64 -25.48 -1.68
N ASP A 191 15.85 -24.37 -2.38
CA ASP A 191 17.18 -23.78 -2.62
C ASP A 191 17.58 -22.78 -1.53
N VAL A 192 16.70 -22.49 -0.56
CA VAL A 192 16.95 -21.58 0.56
C VAL A 192 17.57 -22.35 1.74
N ASP A 193 18.57 -21.76 2.41
CA ASP A 193 19.14 -22.35 3.63
C ASP A 193 18.04 -22.46 4.71
N ARG A 194 17.75 -23.70 5.13
CA ARG A 194 16.68 -24.05 6.08
C ARG A 194 16.89 -23.51 7.50
N ARG A 195 17.99 -22.80 7.75
CA ARG A 195 18.21 -22.01 8.98
C ARG A 195 17.26 -20.82 9.12
N MET A 196 16.58 -20.41 8.05
CA MET A 196 15.56 -19.37 8.09
C MET A 196 14.18 -19.94 8.42
N ASP A 197 13.45 -19.31 9.34
CA ASP A 197 12.05 -19.64 9.61
C ASP A 197 11.21 -19.22 8.41
N MET A 198 10.65 -20.20 7.70
CA MET A 198 9.92 -19.98 6.44
C MET A 198 8.45 -19.62 6.69
N ASP A 199 8.00 -19.55 7.94
CA ASP A 199 6.62 -19.21 8.30
C ASP A 199 6.44 -17.71 8.60
N ASP A 200 7.47 -16.88 8.39
CA ASP A 200 7.46 -15.46 8.73
C ASP A 200 7.70 -14.55 7.52
N VAL A 201 7.32 -13.28 7.68
CA VAL A 201 7.90 -12.18 6.91
C VAL A 201 9.09 -11.65 7.69
N VAL A 202 10.27 -11.62 7.09
CA VAL A 202 11.50 -11.15 7.74
C VAL A 202 11.96 -9.85 7.07
N VAL A 203 12.17 -8.82 7.87
CA VAL A 203 12.71 -7.52 7.47
C VAL A 203 14.07 -7.33 8.13
N TRP A 204 15.14 -7.43 7.35
CA TRP A 204 16.49 -7.08 7.78
C TRP A 204 16.72 -5.58 7.59
N MET A 205 16.95 -4.84 8.66
CA MET A 205 17.17 -3.40 8.64
C MET A 205 18.64 -3.07 8.87
N GLY A 206 19.20 -2.19 8.03
CA GLY A 206 20.58 -1.76 8.11
C GLY A 206 20.78 -0.30 7.71
N PRO A 207 22.01 0.22 7.86
CA PRO A 207 22.32 1.60 7.53
C PRO A 207 22.10 1.85 6.03
N GLY A 208 21.10 2.66 5.69
CA GLY A 208 20.74 2.96 4.30
C GLY A 208 20.21 1.78 3.49
N LEU A 209 19.86 0.65 4.11
CA LEU A 209 19.40 -0.55 3.38
C LEU A 209 18.41 -1.41 4.16
N HIS A 210 17.62 -2.20 3.45
CA HIS A 210 16.88 -3.31 4.04
C HIS A 210 16.75 -4.50 3.08
N LEU A 211 16.49 -5.69 3.61
CA LEU A 211 16.12 -6.87 2.83
C LEU A 211 14.83 -7.45 3.40
N VAL A 212 13.80 -7.60 2.58
CA VAL A 212 12.55 -8.26 2.97
C VAL A 212 12.48 -9.64 2.35
N GLN A 213 12.12 -10.66 3.14
CA GLN A 213 12.00 -12.04 2.69
C GLN A 213 10.73 -12.70 3.22
N TYR A 214 10.03 -13.46 2.37
CA TYR A 214 8.82 -14.20 2.75
C TYR A 214 8.45 -15.26 1.71
N PRO A 215 7.80 -16.37 2.12
CA PRO A 215 7.30 -17.36 1.18
C PRO A 215 6.14 -16.82 0.34
N VAL A 216 5.99 -17.29 -0.89
CA VAL A 216 4.85 -17.01 -1.78
C VAL A 216 4.46 -18.27 -2.56
N ARG A 217 3.33 -18.24 -3.28
CA ARG A 217 2.76 -19.37 -4.03
C ARG A 217 2.60 -20.63 -3.18
N ALA A 218 1.87 -20.49 -2.08
CA ALA A 218 1.66 -21.55 -1.09
C ALA A 218 2.97 -22.19 -0.59
N GLY A 219 4.03 -21.39 -0.39
CA GLY A 219 5.30 -21.84 0.14
C GLY A 219 6.22 -22.55 -0.86
N LYS A 220 5.97 -22.40 -2.16
CA LYS A 220 6.84 -22.98 -3.20
C LYS A 220 8.01 -22.08 -3.59
N LEU A 221 7.82 -20.77 -3.49
CA LEU A 221 8.86 -19.79 -3.80
C LEU A 221 9.15 -18.92 -2.57
N TYR A 222 10.38 -18.47 -2.44
CA TYR A 222 10.81 -17.52 -1.43
C TYR A 222 11.11 -16.18 -2.09
N ASN A 223 10.24 -15.21 -1.84
CA ASN A 223 10.35 -13.86 -2.38
C ASN A 223 11.35 -13.05 -1.57
N GLN A 224 12.16 -12.27 -2.27
CA GLN A 224 13.22 -11.45 -1.69
C GLN A 224 13.24 -10.08 -2.35
N VAL A 225 13.31 -9.04 -1.54
CA VAL A 225 13.37 -7.64 -1.99
C VAL A 225 14.47 -6.92 -1.25
N ALA A 226 15.56 -6.60 -1.96
CA ALA A 226 16.64 -5.77 -1.43
C ALA A 226 16.41 -4.32 -1.83
N VAL A 227 16.49 -3.42 -0.86
CA VAL A 227 16.36 -1.98 -1.06
C VAL A 227 17.53 -1.27 -0.43
N PHE A 228 18.19 -0.39 -1.18
CA PHE A 228 19.31 0.39 -0.67
C PHE A 228 19.31 1.82 -1.21
N ARG A 229 19.88 2.73 -0.42
CA ARG A 229 20.12 4.12 -0.83
C ARG A 229 21.29 4.14 -1.82
N SER A 230 21.04 4.64 -3.01
CA SER A 230 22.09 4.77 -4.02
C SER A 230 22.97 5.97 -3.71
N GLN A 231 24.27 5.73 -3.51
CA GLN A 231 25.29 6.78 -3.45
C GLN A 231 25.47 7.42 -4.83
N GLU A 232 25.36 6.63 -5.89
CA GLU A 232 25.43 7.11 -7.28
C GLU A 232 24.34 8.14 -7.58
N PHE A 233 23.12 7.96 -7.04
CA PHE A 233 22.06 8.97 -7.10
C PHE A 233 22.41 10.25 -6.35
N LEU A 234 22.97 10.15 -5.13
CA LEU A 234 23.39 11.30 -4.33
C LEU A 234 24.52 12.10 -4.99
N GLU A 235 25.35 11.44 -5.80
CA GLU A 235 26.39 12.04 -6.62
C GLU A 235 25.86 12.67 -7.92
N GLY A 236 24.56 12.53 -8.21
CA GLY A 236 23.92 13.08 -9.41
C GLY A 236 24.18 12.30 -10.70
N LYS A 237 24.50 10.99 -10.61
CA LYS A 237 24.69 10.15 -11.80
C LYS A 237 23.34 9.79 -12.42
N GLU A 238 23.30 9.71 -13.76
CA GLU A 238 22.11 9.29 -14.50
C GLU A 238 21.86 7.79 -14.38
N ASP A 239 22.92 6.98 -14.44
CA ASP A 239 22.89 5.53 -14.22
C ASP A 239 23.25 5.25 -12.75
N TRP A 240 22.24 4.94 -11.94
CA TRP A 240 22.38 4.74 -10.49
C TRP A 240 21.57 3.52 -10.02
N GLY A 241 21.95 2.98 -8.86
CA GLY A 241 21.33 1.77 -8.33
C GLY A 241 21.77 0.52 -9.08
N THR A 242 23.02 0.45 -9.53
CA THR A 242 23.58 -0.64 -10.34
C THR A 242 23.70 -1.96 -9.57
N PRO A 243 23.78 -3.12 -10.26
CA PRO A 243 24.07 -4.40 -9.61
C PRO A 243 25.37 -4.39 -8.80
N GLU A 244 26.37 -3.63 -9.25
CA GLU A 244 27.64 -3.45 -8.54
C GLU A 244 27.46 -2.61 -7.27
N GLU A 245 26.59 -1.61 -7.31
CA GLU A 245 26.23 -0.83 -6.12
C GLU A 245 25.46 -1.69 -5.10
N LEU A 246 24.56 -2.56 -5.57
CA LEU A 246 23.89 -3.56 -4.75
C LEU A 246 24.92 -4.45 -4.03
N ASP A 247 25.87 -5.04 -4.76
CA ASP A 247 26.84 -5.96 -4.16
C ASP A 247 27.76 -5.25 -3.15
N ARG A 248 28.23 -4.03 -3.45
CA ARG A 248 29.03 -3.22 -2.51
C ARG A 248 28.25 -2.85 -1.25
N THR A 249 26.97 -2.48 -1.40
CA THR A 249 26.15 -2.00 -0.27
C THR A 249 25.88 -3.11 0.73
N TYR A 250 25.64 -4.34 0.26
CA TYR A 250 25.32 -5.47 1.13
C TYR A 250 26.53 -6.29 1.59
N SER A 251 27.75 -6.04 1.07
CA SER A 251 28.92 -6.87 1.37
C SER A 251 29.33 -6.91 2.84
N GLY A 252 28.97 -5.88 3.62
CA GLY A 252 29.26 -5.75 5.05
C GLY A 252 28.20 -6.32 5.99
N MET A 253 27.11 -6.88 5.46
CA MET A 253 25.98 -7.37 6.26
C MET A 253 26.25 -8.77 6.85
N CYS A 254 25.37 -9.21 7.75
CA CYS A 254 25.42 -10.55 8.32
C CYS A 254 25.31 -11.63 7.23
N GLU A 255 25.74 -12.85 7.55
CA GLU A 255 25.79 -13.95 6.58
C GLU A 255 24.43 -14.22 5.92
N ALA A 256 23.35 -14.27 6.70
CA ALA A 256 22.00 -14.52 6.20
C ALA A 256 21.55 -13.52 5.14
N VAL A 257 21.93 -12.24 5.28
CA VAL A 257 21.64 -11.19 4.28
C VAL A 257 22.55 -11.35 3.06
N ARG A 258 23.85 -11.57 3.25
CA ARG A 258 24.81 -11.64 2.13
C ARG A 258 24.52 -12.80 1.17
N VAL A 259 24.11 -13.96 1.68
CA VAL A 259 23.82 -15.14 0.85
C VAL A 259 22.56 -14.99 -0.01
N ALA A 260 21.65 -14.07 0.35
CA ALA A 260 20.44 -13.79 -0.41
C ALA A 260 20.73 -12.98 -1.68
N ILE A 261 21.69 -12.06 -1.63
CA ILE A 261 21.93 -11.05 -2.67
C ILE A 261 22.22 -11.65 -4.07
N PRO A 262 23.02 -12.72 -4.21
CA PRO A 262 23.26 -13.34 -5.52
C PRO A 262 22.00 -13.88 -6.21
N SER A 263 20.93 -14.18 -5.47
CA SER A 263 19.69 -14.75 -6.01
C SER A 263 18.70 -13.72 -6.57
N LEU A 264 18.99 -12.43 -6.41
CA LEU A 264 18.15 -11.34 -6.92
C LEU A 264 18.33 -11.18 -8.44
N GLY A 265 17.23 -10.92 -9.15
CA GLY A 265 17.26 -10.68 -10.57
C GLY A 265 18.04 -9.41 -10.90
N ARG A 266 19.06 -9.50 -11.77
CA ARG A 266 19.96 -8.38 -12.07
C ARG A 266 19.59 -7.57 -13.32
N ILE A 267 18.66 -8.07 -14.13
CA ILE A 267 18.26 -7.46 -15.41
C ILE A 267 17.43 -6.19 -15.18
N LYS A 268 16.54 -6.21 -14.18
CA LYS A 268 15.64 -5.10 -13.88
C LYS A 268 15.84 -4.65 -12.44
N ARG A 269 15.89 -3.33 -12.27
CA ARG A 269 15.90 -2.63 -10.99
C ARG A 269 14.77 -1.62 -10.98
N TRP A 270 14.31 -1.25 -9.79
CA TRP A 270 13.21 -0.32 -9.60
C TRP A 270 13.68 0.87 -8.77
N PRO A 271 14.12 1.96 -9.40
CA PRO A 271 14.18 3.27 -8.76
C PRO A 271 12.88 3.56 -8.03
N MET A 272 12.97 3.87 -6.75
CA MET A 272 11.81 4.16 -5.93
C MET A 272 11.46 5.64 -6.03
N ALA A 273 10.18 5.90 -6.25
CA ALA A 273 9.63 7.23 -6.26
C ALA A 273 8.20 7.18 -5.72
N ASP A 274 7.77 8.28 -5.14
CA ASP A 274 6.39 8.52 -4.74
C ASP A 274 5.95 9.91 -5.23
N ARG A 275 4.87 10.45 -4.68
CA ARG A 275 4.41 11.82 -4.95
C ARG A 275 4.05 12.51 -3.65
N GLU A 276 4.00 13.85 -3.67
CA GLU A 276 3.42 14.58 -2.54
C GLU A 276 1.92 14.30 -2.43
N PRO A 277 1.37 14.23 -1.19
CA PRO A 277 -0.07 14.13 -0.99
C PRO A 277 -0.82 15.28 -1.66
N LEU A 278 -1.95 14.97 -2.28
CA LEU A 278 -2.88 15.96 -2.83
C LEU A 278 -4.01 16.25 -1.86
N ASP A 279 -4.51 17.48 -1.88
CA ASP A 279 -5.70 17.89 -1.13
C ASP A 279 -7.02 17.55 -1.87
N THR A 280 -6.95 17.31 -3.18
CA THR A 280 -8.10 16.92 -4.02
C THR A 280 -7.66 15.93 -5.09
N TRP A 281 -8.52 14.96 -5.38
CA TRP A 281 -8.36 13.94 -6.41
C TRP A 281 -9.36 14.10 -7.56
N THR A 282 -10.23 15.12 -7.52
CA THR A 282 -11.38 15.25 -8.41
C THR A 282 -11.44 16.63 -9.06
N LYS A 283 -11.73 16.64 -10.35
CA LYS A 283 -12.09 17.85 -11.10
C LYS A 283 -13.18 17.51 -12.10
N GLY A 284 -14.37 18.10 -11.90
CA GLY A 284 -15.54 17.83 -12.72
C GLY A 284 -15.86 16.34 -12.76
N ARG A 285 -15.79 15.73 -13.95
CA ARG A 285 -16.09 14.30 -14.17
C ARG A 285 -14.86 13.39 -14.17
N VAL A 286 -13.74 13.87 -13.66
CA VAL A 286 -12.49 13.11 -13.54
C VAL A 286 -12.11 12.97 -12.08
N THR A 287 -11.84 11.75 -11.63
CA THR A 287 -11.30 11.47 -10.29
C THR A 287 -10.15 10.46 -10.36
N LEU A 288 -9.32 10.37 -9.32
CA LEU A 288 -8.14 9.47 -9.26
C LEU A 288 -8.30 8.40 -8.18
N LEU A 289 -7.68 7.24 -8.40
CA LEU A 289 -7.48 6.22 -7.37
C LEU A 289 -6.11 5.54 -7.48
N GLY A 290 -5.71 4.85 -6.42
CA GLY A 290 -4.45 4.13 -6.36
C GLY A 290 -3.23 5.01 -6.59
N ASP A 291 -2.19 4.46 -7.22
CA ASP A 291 -0.92 5.18 -7.45
C ASP A 291 -1.09 6.46 -8.30
N ALA A 292 -2.17 6.60 -9.08
CA ALA A 292 -2.46 7.85 -9.78
C ALA A 292 -2.83 8.99 -8.81
N ALA A 293 -3.46 8.65 -7.68
CA ALA A 293 -3.85 9.58 -6.63
C ALA A 293 -2.75 9.74 -5.55
N HIS A 294 -2.23 8.63 -5.03
CA HIS A 294 -1.42 8.57 -3.81
C HIS A 294 -0.26 7.57 -3.88
N ALA A 295 0.47 7.53 -5.01
CA ALA A 295 1.68 6.71 -5.13
C ALA A 295 2.60 6.90 -3.91
N MET A 296 2.93 5.81 -3.23
CA MET A 296 3.65 5.81 -1.96
C MET A 296 4.85 4.87 -1.98
N LEU A 297 5.84 5.16 -1.14
CA LEU A 297 6.95 4.22 -0.91
C LEU A 297 6.46 2.96 -0.20
N GLN A 298 7.06 1.82 -0.52
CA GLN A 298 6.52 0.50 -0.17
C GLN A 298 6.71 0.06 1.29
N TYR A 299 7.25 0.91 2.17
CA TYR A 299 7.71 0.52 3.51
C TYR A 299 6.58 0.00 4.43
N LEU A 300 5.34 0.43 4.20
CA LEU A 300 4.16 -0.08 4.91
C LEU A 300 3.48 -1.26 4.18
N ALA A 301 3.92 -1.60 2.97
CA ALA A 301 3.28 -2.59 2.09
C ALA A 301 1.79 -2.31 1.79
N GLN A 302 1.40 -1.03 1.70
CA GLN A 302 -0.01 -0.63 1.61
C GLN A 302 -0.47 -0.15 0.24
N GLY A 303 0.40 0.21 -0.72
CA GLY A 303 -0.03 0.88 -1.97
C GLY A 303 -1.13 0.14 -2.76
N ALA A 304 -0.94 -1.16 -3.02
CA ALA A 304 -1.96 -1.98 -3.67
C ALA A 304 -3.24 -2.12 -2.83
N GLY A 305 -3.09 -2.21 -1.51
CA GLY A 305 -4.21 -2.26 -0.57
C GLY A 305 -5.03 -0.98 -0.55
N GLN A 306 -4.37 0.18 -0.46
CA GLN A 306 -5.03 1.49 -0.49
C GLN A 306 -5.77 1.69 -1.82
N SER A 307 -5.19 1.25 -2.94
CA SER A 307 -5.88 1.26 -4.24
C SER A 307 -7.20 0.47 -4.23
N LEU A 308 -7.25 -0.65 -3.50
CA LEU A 308 -8.47 -1.44 -3.36
C LEU A 308 -9.47 -0.79 -2.39
N LEU A 309 -9.00 -0.17 -1.31
CA LEU A 309 -9.85 0.60 -0.41
C LEU A 309 -10.48 1.79 -1.13
N ASP A 310 -9.77 2.43 -2.05
CA ASP A 310 -10.34 3.46 -2.92
C ASP A 310 -11.47 2.91 -3.78
N GLY A 311 -11.26 1.74 -4.40
CA GLY A 311 -12.28 1.04 -5.18
C GLY A 311 -13.55 0.77 -4.36
N SER A 312 -13.39 0.40 -3.09
CA SER A 312 -14.52 0.19 -2.17
C SER A 312 -15.24 1.52 -1.87
N ALA A 313 -14.49 2.56 -1.51
CA ALA A 313 -15.05 3.88 -1.19
C ALA A 313 -15.79 4.51 -2.38
N ILE A 314 -15.19 4.52 -3.59
CA ILE A 314 -15.84 5.08 -4.78
C ILE A 314 -17.07 4.26 -5.19
N SER A 315 -17.02 2.93 -5.05
CA SER A 315 -18.20 2.09 -5.34
C SER A 315 -19.34 2.37 -4.36
N THR A 316 -19.03 2.62 -3.09
CA THR A 316 -20.02 2.99 -2.08
C THR A 316 -20.62 4.35 -2.37
N ALA A 317 -19.78 5.34 -2.67
CA ALA A 317 -20.21 6.70 -3.00
C ALA A 317 -21.15 6.74 -4.23
N LEU A 318 -20.87 5.97 -5.28
CA LEU A 318 -21.66 5.95 -6.51
C LEU A 318 -22.89 5.02 -6.47
N SER A 319 -22.99 4.14 -5.46
CA SER A 319 -24.04 3.10 -5.39
C SER A 319 -25.47 3.63 -5.37
N GLY A 320 -25.69 4.88 -4.94
CA GLY A 320 -27.01 5.52 -4.86
C GLY A 320 -27.50 6.14 -6.16
N LEU A 321 -26.69 6.19 -7.22
CA LEU A 321 -26.98 6.95 -8.43
C LEU A 321 -27.81 6.18 -9.49
N GLY A 322 -27.97 4.86 -9.32
CA GLY A 322 -28.73 4.00 -10.23
C GLY A 322 -28.03 3.69 -11.55
N GLU A 323 -28.72 2.97 -12.44
CA GLU A 323 -28.17 2.41 -13.70
C GLU A 323 -28.28 3.35 -14.92
N GLY A 324 -28.99 4.47 -14.74
CA GLY A 324 -29.31 5.43 -15.81
C GLY A 324 -28.29 6.55 -15.98
N GLU A 325 -28.75 7.65 -16.60
CA GLU A 325 -28.03 8.93 -16.60
C GLU A 325 -28.07 9.54 -15.20
N TRP A 326 -26.91 9.95 -14.71
CA TRP A 326 -26.71 10.54 -13.41
C TRP A 326 -26.88 12.05 -13.47
N VAL A 327 -27.54 12.60 -12.46
CA VAL A 327 -27.71 14.04 -12.30
C VAL A 327 -26.39 14.64 -11.82
N SER A 328 -26.01 15.79 -12.39
CA SER A 328 -24.70 16.40 -12.11
C SER A 328 -24.42 16.63 -10.63
N ASP A 329 -25.37 17.22 -9.93
CA ASP A 329 -25.24 17.50 -8.49
C ASP A 329 -25.12 16.23 -7.66
N ASP A 330 -25.67 15.10 -8.12
CA ASP A 330 -25.61 13.83 -7.40
C ASP A 330 -24.23 13.19 -7.55
N VAL A 331 -23.64 13.26 -8.75
CA VAL A 331 -22.26 12.82 -9.00
C VAL A 331 -21.28 13.67 -8.19
N ASP A 332 -21.44 14.99 -8.17
CA ASP A 332 -20.55 15.90 -7.43
C ASP A 332 -20.60 15.59 -5.92
N ARG A 333 -21.79 15.34 -5.37
CA ARG A 333 -21.94 14.91 -3.96
C ARG A 333 -21.29 13.55 -3.70
N ALA A 334 -21.40 12.60 -4.63
CA ALA A 334 -20.78 11.29 -4.50
C ALA A 334 -19.24 11.39 -4.51
N LEU A 335 -18.66 12.15 -5.45
CA LEU A 335 -17.21 12.35 -5.51
C LEU A 335 -16.67 13.09 -4.30
N ALA A 336 -17.40 14.09 -3.78
CA ALA A 336 -17.04 14.76 -2.53
C ALA A 336 -17.04 13.79 -1.33
N ALA A 337 -18.00 12.85 -1.27
CA ALA A 337 -18.02 11.82 -0.23
C ALA A 337 -16.81 10.88 -0.34
N TYR A 338 -16.49 10.43 -1.56
CA TYR A 338 -15.31 9.62 -1.84
C TYR A 338 -14.00 10.31 -1.39
N GLU A 339 -13.82 11.58 -1.75
CA GLU A 339 -12.65 12.36 -1.35
C GLU A 339 -12.54 12.52 0.17
N SER A 340 -13.68 12.83 0.83
CA SER A 340 -13.72 13.04 2.28
C SER A 340 -13.29 11.80 3.07
N GLU A 341 -13.51 10.61 2.51
CA GLU A 341 -13.11 9.34 3.13
C GLU A 341 -11.64 9.01 2.84
N ARG A 342 -11.15 9.28 1.63
CA ARG A 342 -9.91 8.68 1.14
C ARG A 342 -8.71 9.61 1.09
N VAL A 343 -8.89 10.89 0.78
CA VAL A 343 -7.77 11.82 0.54
C VAL A 343 -6.85 11.90 1.77
N ALA A 344 -7.41 12.26 2.92
CA ALA A 344 -6.65 12.38 4.16
C ALA A 344 -6.09 11.04 4.64
N ALA A 345 -6.88 9.96 4.52
CA ALA A 345 -6.48 8.63 4.97
C ALA A 345 -5.29 8.08 4.16
N ALA A 346 -5.38 8.13 2.83
CA ALA A 346 -4.29 7.67 1.95
C ALA A 346 -3.07 8.60 2.04
N GLY A 347 -3.26 9.92 2.14
CA GLY A 347 -2.18 10.88 2.37
C GLY A 347 -1.43 10.64 3.68
N HIS A 348 -2.14 10.23 4.73
CA HIS A 348 -1.53 9.85 6.00
C HIS A 348 -0.67 8.58 5.87
N VAL A 349 -1.14 7.57 5.14
CA VAL A 349 -0.36 6.35 4.85
C VAL A 349 0.88 6.68 4.01
N GLN A 350 0.71 7.50 2.97
CA GLN A 350 1.79 7.92 2.07
C GLN A 350 2.91 8.66 2.84
N SER A 351 2.53 9.64 3.66
CA SER A 351 3.48 10.40 4.48
C SER A 351 4.16 9.54 5.53
N THR A 352 3.40 8.65 6.19
CA THR A 352 3.94 7.75 7.22
C THR A 352 4.88 6.71 6.62
N ALA A 353 4.65 6.27 5.38
CA ALA A 353 5.56 5.35 4.71
C ALA A 353 6.98 5.91 4.59
N ARG A 354 7.14 7.20 4.27
CA ARG A 354 8.45 7.87 4.23
C ARG A 354 9.17 7.79 5.58
N VAL A 355 8.49 8.23 6.65
CA VAL A 355 9.04 8.22 8.01
C VAL A 355 9.39 6.80 8.47
N TRP A 356 8.56 5.82 8.13
CA TRP A 356 8.82 4.42 8.45
C TRP A 356 10.06 3.87 7.71
N GLY A 357 10.25 4.25 6.45
CA GLY A 357 11.46 3.98 5.69
C GLY A 357 12.70 4.59 6.34
N ASP A 358 12.64 5.84 6.77
CA ASP A 358 13.75 6.51 7.47
C ASP A 358 14.14 5.78 8.77
N ILE A 359 13.15 5.28 9.53
CA ILE A 359 13.38 4.48 10.74
C ILE A 359 14.07 3.15 10.41
N TRP A 360 13.75 2.50 9.30
CA TRP A 360 14.42 1.26 8.88
C TRP A 360 15.88 1.52 8.50
N HIS A 361 16.12 2.66 7.85
CA HIS A 361 17.36 2.96 7.15
C HIS A 361 18.34 3.88 7.89
N VAL A 362 18.08 4.15 9.17
CA VAL A 362 18.98 4.93 10.03
C VAL A 362 20.43 4.47 9.87
N ASP A 363 21.31 5.39 9.47
CA ASP A 363 22.72 5.15 9.16
C ASP A 363 23.68 5.80 10.17
N SER A 364 23.15 6.59 11.10
CA SER A 364 23.89 7.27 12.15
C SER A 364 23.96 6.42 13.42
N HIS A 365 25.15 6.31 14.01
CA HIS A 365 25.44 5.36 15.09
C HIS A 365 24.50 5.45 16.30
N VAL A 366 24.31 6.65 16.87
CA VAL A 366 23.46 6.83 18.06
C VAL A 366 21.97 6.61 17.75
N PRO A 367 21.38 7.24 16.71
CA PRO A 367 20.01 6.94 16.31
C PRO A 367 19.74 5.45 16.03
N MET A 368 20.68 4.73 15.43
CA MET A 368 20.53 3.29 15.18
C MET A 368 20.45 2.48 16.49
N ILE A 369 21.28 2.79 17.48
CA ILE A 369 21.21 2.16 18.81
C ILE A 369 19.86 2.42 19.47
N LEU A 370 19.37 3.66 19.41
CA LEU A 370 18.07 4.02 19.99
C LEU A 370 16.92 3.32 19.29
N ARG A 371 16.95 3.22 17.96
CA ARG A 371 15.96 2.47 17.16
C ARG A 371 15.95 1.01 17.56
N ASP A 372 17.10 0.36 17.59
CA ASP A 372 17.23 -1.06 17.96
C ASP A 372 16.73 -1.30 19.41
N GLU A 373 17.07 -0.41 20.34
CA GLU A 373 16.61 -0.52 21.73
C GLU A 373 15.10 -0.32 21.88
N ALA A 374 14.52 0.65 21.17
CA ALA A 374 13.08 0.85 21.14
C ALA A 374 12.35 -0.39 20.60
N PHE A 375 12.87 -1.02 19.54
CA PHE A 375 12.30 -2.24 18.97
C PHE A 375 12.38 -3.41 19.97
N ARG A 376 13.53 -3.58 20.65
CA ARG A 376 13.71 -4.67 21.64
C ARG A 376 12.83 -4.54 22.88
N ARG A 377 12.57 -3.31 23.33
CA ARG A 377 11.77 -3.06 24.54
C ARG A 377 10.26 -3.06 24.32
N ARG A 378 9.80 -2.96 23.07
CA ARG A 378 8.38 -2.94 22.75
C ARG A 378 7.73 -4.26 23.17
N ASP A 379 6.56 -4.18 23.80
CA ASP A 379 5.69 -5.35 23.98
C ASP A 379 5.17 -5.82 22.61
N VAL A 380 5.39 -7.09 22.29
CA VAL A 380 5.03 -7.66 20.99
C VAL A 380 3.51 -7.77 20.80
N TYR A 381 2.74 -7.79 21.89
CA TYR A 381 1.28 -7.78 21.91
C TYR A 381 0.68 -6.38 22.03
N ASP A 382 1.50 -5.34 22.02
CA ASP A 382 1.04 -3.96 21.94
C ASP A 382 0.95 -3.52 20.47
N TYR A 383 -0.29 -3.27 20.03
CA TYR A 383 -0.66 -2.94 18.65
C TYR A 383 -0.94 -1.46 18.42
N HIS A 384 -0.82 -0.58 19.41
CA HIS A 384 -1.22 0.83 19.24
C HIS A 384 -0.52 1.53 18.06
N LEU A 385 0.70 1.11 17.71
CA LEU A 385 1.48 1.64 16.59
C LEU A 385 0.96 1.21 15.20
N VAL A 386 0.10 0.18 15.13
CA VAL A 386 -0.44 -0.37 13.89
C VAL A 386 -1.97 -0.37 13.84
N ASP A 387 -2.65 -0.11 14.96
CA ASP A 387 -4.11 -0.05 15.04
C ASP A 387 -4.72 0.95 14.04
N TRP A 388 -4.09 2.12 13.88
CA TRP A 388 -4.52 3.15 12.94
C TRP A 388 -4.49 2.68 11.47
N LEU A 389 -3.65 1.68 11.15
CA LEU A 389 -3.46 1.17 9.80
C LEU A 389 -4.30 -0.09 9.52
N TYR A 390 -4.37 -1.03 10.47
CA TYR A 390 -5.04 -2.34 10.27
C TYR A 390 -6.50 -2.36 10.76
N GLY A 391 -6.89 -1.40 11.61
CA GLY A 391 -8.21 -1.27 12.23
C GLY A 391 -9.37 -0.99 11.24
N PRO A 392 -10.63 -0.93 11.74
CA PRO A 392 -10.96 -0.40 13.06
C PRO A 392 -10.92 -1.44 14.18
N VAL A 393 -10.65 -0.93 15.38
CA VAL A 393 -10.58 -1.66 16.66
C VAL A 393 -11.95 -2.22 17.03
N ARG A 394 -12.00 -3.39 17.69
CA ARG A 394 -13.21 -3.84 18.41
C ARG A 394 -13.42 -2.94 19.62
N ASP A 395 -14.53 -2.22 19.67
CA ASP A 395 -15.06 -1.63 20.90
C ASP A 395 -15.39 -2.75 21.89
N GLY A 396 -14.49 -2.99 22.84
CA GLY A 396 -14.82 -3.58 24.13
C GLY A 396 -15.08 -2.42 25.09
N ALA A 397 -16.28 -2.35 25.65
CA ALA A 397 -16.51 -1.56 26.86
C ALA A 397 -15.43 -1.92 27.91
N ASP A 398 -14.94 -0.89 28.61
CA ASP A 398 -13.85 -0.87 29.60
C ASP A 398 -12.44 -0.67 29.04
N ASP A 399 -12.03 0.60 28.94
CA ASP A 399 -10.78 1.07 29.55
C ASP A 399 -10.80 2.60 29.71
N ALA A 400 -11.40 3.04 30.83
CA ALA A 400 -10.78 4.16 31.53
C ALA A 400 -9.41 3.68 32.00
N PRO A 401 -8.34 4.49 31.89
CA PRO A 401 -7.02 4.08 32.36
C PRO A 401 -7.11 3.66 33.84
N PRO A 402 -6.35 2.64 34.28
CA PRO A 402 -6.34 2.26 35.69
C PRO A 402 -6.02 3.50 36.51
N ALA A 403 -6.96 3.89 37.37
CA ALA A 403 -6.74 4.97 38.32
C ALA A 403 -5.47 4.62 39.11
N GLY A 404 -4.42 5.43 38.91
CA GLY A 404 -3.19 5.32 39.68
C GLY A 404 -3.49 5.35 41.19
N PRO A 405 -2.59 4.85 42.03
CA PRO A 405 -2.83 4.75 43.47
C PRO A 405 -3.24 6.12 44.00
N ALA A 406 -4.42 6.17 44.62
CA ALA A 406 -4.97 7.39 45.21
C ALA A 406 -3.92 8.00 46.14
N GLY A 407 -3.35 9.14 45.72
CA GLY A 407 -2.52 9.95 46.59
C GLY A 407 -3.38 10.44 47.74
N ASP A 408 -2.93 10.18 48.97
CA ASP A 408 -3.51 10.71 50.19
C ASP A 408 -3.56 12.24 50.11
N HIS A 409 -4.76 12.76 49.83
CA HIS A 409 -5.06 14.18 50.00
C HIS A 409 -5.11 14.46 51.50
N VAL A 410 -4.01 14.98 52.05
CA VAL A 410 -3.98 15.69 53.32
C VAL A 410 -4.81 16.97 53.16
N PRO A 411 -5.89 17.19 53.94
CA PRO A 411 -6.64 18.44 53.89
C PRO A 411 -5.80 19.57 54.48
N ALA A 412 -5.66 20.66 53.73
CA ALA A 412 -5.04 21.89 54.19
C ALA A 412 -5.86 22.51 55.34
N GLU A 413 -5.21 22.74 56.49
CA GLU A 413 -5.75 23.51 57.60
C GLU A 413 -5.88 25.00 57.23
N PRO A 414 -6.91 25.71 57.73
CA PRO A 414 -7.10 27.13 57.45
C PRO A 414 -6.09 27.99 58.23
N THR A 415 -5.28 28.73 57.49
CA THR A 415 -4.34 29.73 58.01
C THR A 415 -5.08 30.87 58.74
N SER A 416 -4.84 30.98 60.06
CA SER A 416 -5.20 32.16 60.84
C SER A 416 -4.04 33.15 60.94
N ALA A 417 -4.33 34.42 60.64
CA ALA A 417 -3.77 35.66 61.18
C ALA A 417 -2.25 35.81 61.42
N ALA A 418 -1.71 36.87 60.80
CA ALA A 418 -0.40 37.48 61.05
C ALA A 418 -0.18 37.88 62.54
N PRO A 419 1.07 38.17 62.96
CA PRO A 419 1.56 39.55 62.81
C PRO A 419 3.05 39.73 62.48
N ALA A 420 3.34 40.99 62.17
CA ALA A 420 4.61 41.67 61.91
C ALA A 420 5.81 41.29 62.81
N HIS A 421 7.03 41.34 62.25
CA HIS A 421 7.99 42.44 62.49
C HIS A 421 9.40 42.09 61.96
N ALA A 422 10.08 43.16 61.52
CA ALA A 422 11.52 43.36 61.27
C ALA A 422 12.11 42.79 59.97
#